data_AF-A0AAW0L9J7-F1
#
_entry.id   AF-A0AAW0L9J7-F1
#
_cell.length_a   1.000
_cell.length_b   1.000
_cell.length_c   1.000
_cell.angle_alpha   90.00
_cell.angle_beta   90.00
_cell.angle_gamma   90.00
#
_symmetry.space_group_name_H-M   'P 1'
#
loop_
_entity.id
_entity.type
_entity.pdbx_description
1 polymer ?
#
loop_
_entity_poly.entity_id
_entity_poly.type
_entity_poly.pdbx_seq_one_letter_code
_entity_poly.pdbx_strand_id
1 'polypeptide(L)'
;MLMYLDRTYIPSTHKTPVHELGMNLWRDNIIHSGKIQTRLLNTLLELVLKERTGKVINRGLMSNIIKMLMDLGSSVYQGDFKRPFLEVLAEFYRGESQKFIKCCDCGDYLKKAERRLNEKMERVTHYLDAQSETKITNVVEKEMIANHMVRLIQMENSGLVNMLLNNKCEDLGRMYVLFDWVQDGHLKMTSHIRETSKKLFTDPERLEDPIEFVQRLFDEKDKYDSIITS
;
A
#
# COMPACT_ATOMS: atom_id res chain seq x y z
N MET A 1 -39.15 20.26 -16.13
CA MET A 1 -40.40 20.84 -15.60
C MET A 1 -40.18 22.11 -14.76
N LEU A 2 -39.08 22.25 -13.99
CA LEU A 2 -38.78 23.47 -13.19
C LEU A 2 -37.70 24.40 -13.78
N MET A 3 -37.37 24.27 -15.07
CA MET A 3 -36.26 25.02 -15.69
C MET A 3 -36.45 26.54 -15.67
N TYR A 4 -37.70 27.03 -15.67
CA TYR A 4 -37.97 28.46 -15.55
C TYR A 4 -37.53 28.98 -14.17
N LEU A 5 -37.85 28.25 -13.10
CA LEU A 5 -37.47 28.61 -11.73
C LEU A 5 -35.95 28.71 -11.55
N ASP A 6 -35.20 27.74 -12.10
CA ASP A 6 -33.74 27.73 -12.10
C ASP A 6 -33.12 28.85 -12.95
N ARG A 7 -33.75 29.22 -14.07
CA ARG A 7 -33.18 30.17 -15.03
C ARG A 7 -33.54 31.64 -14.76
N THR A 8 -34.65 31.93 -14.09
CA THR A 8 -35.13 33.31 -13.90
C THR A 8 -35.23 33.71 -12.44
N TYR A 9 -35.86 32.87 -11.61
CA TYR A 9 -36.15 33.22 -10.22
C TYR A 9 -34.94 33.05 -9.30
N ILE A 10 -34.19 31.95 -9.42
CA ILE A 10 -33.02 31.67 -8.58
C ILE A 10 -31.89 32.70 -8.75
N PRO A 11 -31.50 33.13 -9.97
CA PRO A 11 -30.46 34.16 -10.14
C PRO A 11 -30.84 35.50 -9.50
N SER A 12 -32.13 35.85 -9.52
CA SER A 12 -32.62 37.11 -8.94
C SER A 12 -32.74 37.09 -7.41
N THR A 13 -32.80 35.90 -6.80
CA THR A 13 -33.03 35.73 -5.36
C THR A 13 -31.87 35.09 -4.61
N HIS A 14 -30.78 34.74 -5.33
CA HIS A 14 -29.59 34.06 -4.79
C HIS A 14 -29.91 32.78 -3.97
N LYS A 15 -30.97 32.06 -4.34
CA LYS A 15 -31.37 30.81 -3.69
C LYS A 15 -30.64 29.59 -4.27
N THR A 16 -30.59 28.50 -3.51
CA THR A 16 -30.01 27.23 -3.98
C THR A 16 -30.80 26.66 -5.17
N PRO A 17 -30.13 26.25 -6.27
CA PRO A 17 -30.77 25.61 -7.41
C PRO A 17 -31.57 24.35 -7.02
N VAL A 18 -32.61 24.03 -7.77
CA VAL A 18 -33.52 22.91 -7.42
C VAL A 18 -32.77 21.58 -7.32
N HIS A 19 -31.84 21.31 -8.23
CA HIS A 19 -31.02 20.10 -8.21
C HIS A 19 -30.15 20.03 -6.94
N GLU A 20 -29.44 21.10 -6.61
CA GLU A 20 -28.59 21.16 -5.43
C GLU A 20 -29.40 21.06 -4.13
N LEU A 21 -30.59 21.69 -4.09
CA LEU A 21 -31.52 21.54 -2.98
C LEU A 21 -31.95 20.07 -2.81
N GLY A 22 -32.27 19.38 -3.90
CA GLY A 22 -32.59 17.95 -3.87
C GLY A 22 -31.44 17.09 -3.33
N MET A 23 -30.21 17.36 -3.77
CA MET A 23 -29.00 16.67 -3.30
C MET A 23 -28.73 16.93 -1.82
N ASN A 24 -28.89 18.18 -1.36
CA ASN A 24 -28.75 18.55 0.05
C ASN A 24 -29.81 17.83 0.91
N LEU A 25 -31.08 17.84 0.49
CA LEU A 25 -32.14 17.14 1.21
C LEU A 25 -31.91 15.62 1.27
N TRP A 26 -31.45 15.01 0.18
CA TRP A 26 -31.10 13.58 0.15
C TRP A 26 -29.94 13.26 1.09
N ARG A 27 -28.86 14.06 1.03
CA ARG A 27 -27.70 13.92 1.92
C ARG A 27 -28.14 13.98 3.38
N ASP A 28 -28.81 15.07 3.75
CA ASP A 28 -29.06 15.42 5.15
C ASP A 28 -30.13 14.49 5.79
N ASN A 29 -31.16 14.11 5.03
CA ASN A 29 -32.28 13.32 5.57
C ASN A 29 -32.15 11.80 5.37
N ILE A 30 -31.42 11.35 4.34
CA ILE A 30 -31.28 9.92 4.04
C ILE A 30 -29.89 9.42 4.40
N ILE A 31 -28.84 9.96 3.75
CA ILE A 31 -27.47 9.46 3.91
C ILE A 31 -26.92 9.74 5.30
N HIS A 32 -27.21 10.91 5.86
CA HIS A 32 -26.81 11.31 7.22
C HIS A 32 -27.83 10.95 8.29
N SER A 33 -28.89 10.20 7.96
CA SER A 33 -29.69 9.58 9.02
C SER A 33 -28.85 8.52 9.72
N GLY A 34 -28.75 8.58 11.04
CA GLY A 34 -27.77 7.77 11.79
C GLY A 34 -27.85 6.26 11.52
N LYS A 35 -29.07 5.71 11.35
CA LYS A 35 -29.23 4.28 11.02
C LYS A 35 -28.73 3.94 9.62
N ILE A 36 -29.00 4.78 8.62
CA ILE A 36 -28.61 4.52 7.23
C ILE A 36 -27.11 4.75 7.07
N GLN A 37 -26.58 5.85 7.61
CA GLN A 37 -25.16 6.20 7.52
C GLN A 37 -24.28 5.05 8.05
N THR A 38 -24.54 4.60 9.29
CA THR A 38 -23.76 3.53 9.91
C THR A 38 -23.90 2.22 9.14
N ARG A 39 -25.12 1.85 8.72
CA ARG A 39 -25.33 0.60 7.97
C ARG A 39 -24.64 0.64 6.62
N LEU A 40 -24.73 1.75 5.90
CA LEU A 40 -24.08 1.95 4.60
C LEU A 40 -22.56 1.84 4.75
N LEU A 41 -21.98 2.58 5.69
CA LEU A 41 -20.54 2.55 5.94
C LEU A 41 -20.06 1.14 6.28
N ASN A 42 -20.68 0.47 7.26
CA ASN A 42 -20.30 -0.88 7.66
C ASN A 42 -20.40 -1.87 6.50
N THR A 43 -21.46 -1.77 5.69
CA THR A 43 -21.64 -2.63 4.51
C THR A 43 -20.52 -2.42 3.49
N LEU A 44 -20.16 -1.17 3.19
CA LEU A 44 -19.08 -0.86 2.25
C LEU A 44 -17.72 -1.38 2.77
N LEU A 45 -17.43 -1.18 4.05
CA LEU A 45 -16.20 -1.67 4.68
C LEU A 45 -16.14 -3.20 4.70
N GLU A 46 -17.25 -3.87 4.99
CA GLU A 46 -17.35 -5.33 4.91
C GLU A 46 -17.11 -5.86 3.50
N LEU A 47 -17.71 -5.25 2.47
CA LEU A 47 -17.50 -5.66 1.08
C LEU A 47 -16.03 -5.53 0.69
N VAL A 48 -15.41 -4.42 1.09
CA VAL A 48 -13.98 -4.19 0.91
C VAL A 48 -13.13 -5.29 1.57
N LEU A 49 -13.43 -5.69 2.81
CA LEU A 49 -12.72 -6.76 3.50
C LEU A 49 -12.97 -8.14 2.89
N LYS A 50 -14.21 -8.42 2.49
CA LYS A 50 -14.60 -9.66 1.79
C LYS A 50 -13.79 -9.80 0.49
N GLU A 51 -13.64 -8.74 -0.28
CA GLU A 51 -12.84 -8.78 -1.50
C GLU A 51 -11.35 -9.02 -1.24
N ARG A 52 -10.77 -8.40 -0.21
CA ARG A 52 -9.34 -8.62 0.14
C ARG A 52 -9.03 -10.02 0.66
N THR A 53 -10.04 -10.69 1.20
CA THR A 53 -9.97 -12.09 1.63
C THR A 53 -10.32 -13.08 0.50
N GLY A 54 -10.46 -12.59 -0.74
CA GLY A 54 -10.66 -13.40 -1.94
C GLY A 54 -12.12 -13.70 -2.28
N LYS A 55 -13.10 -13.09 -1.59
CA LYS A 55 -14.51 -13.26 -1.94
C LYS A 55 -14.90 -12.35 -3.09
N VAL A 56 -15.73 -12.86 -3.99
CA VAL A 56 -16.30 -12.06 -5.08
C VAL A 56 -17.34 -11.08 -4.52
N ILE A 57 -17.24 -9.81 -4.93
CA ILE A 57 -18.21 -8.76 -4.60
C ILE A 57 -18.77 -8.13 -5.87
N ASN A 58 -19.90 -7.45 -5.74
CA ASN A 58 -20.45 -6.65 -6.83
C ASN A 58 -19.70 -5.30 -6.93
N ARG A 59 -18.63 -5.26 -7.74
CA ARG A 59 -17.84 -4.04 -7.98
C ARG A 59 -18.64 -2.92 -8.62
N GLY A 60 -19.64 -3.22 -9.46
CA GLY A 60 -20.52 -2.22 -10.07
C GLY A 60 -21.39 -1.50 -9.04
N LEU A 61 -21.96 -2.26 -8.08
CA LEU A 61 -22.71 -1.69 -6.97
C LEU A 61 -21.82 -0.80 -6.08
N MET A 62 -20.60 -1.26 -5.76
CA MET A 62 -19.62 -0.45 -5.03
C MET A 62 -19.33 0.85 -5.76
N SER A 63 -19.02 0.78 -7.07
CA SER A 63 -18.72 1.95 -7.90
C SER A 63 -19.89 2.95 -7.90
N ASN A 64 -21.12 2.48 -8.05
CA ASN A 64 -22.30 3.35 -8.06
C ASN A 64 -22.53 4.05 -6.71
N ILE A 65 -22.32 3.34 -5.60
CA ILE A 65 -22.46 3.94 -4.26
C ILE A 65 -21.36 4.97 -4.02
N ILE A 66 -20.10 4.65 -4.37
CA ILE A 66 -18.99 5.59 -4.22
C ILE A 66 -19.20 6.85 -5.06
N LYS A 67 -19.69 6.71 -6.31
CA LYS A 67 -20.08 7.85 -7.16
C LYS A 67 -21.16 8.71 -6.52
N MET A 68 -22.23 8.09 -6.01
CA MET A 68 -23.28 8.81 -5.29
C MET A 68 -22.74 9.58 -4.07
N LEU A 69 -21.83 9.00 -3.28
CA LEU A 69 -21.19 9.70 -2.16
C LEU A 69 -20.34 10.89 -2.62
N MET A 70 -19.69 10.81 -3.78
CA MET A 70 -18.95 11.93 -4.37
C MET A 70 -19.90 13.03 -4.88
N ASP A 71 -20.99 12.64 -5.56
CA ASP A 71 -21.98 13.56 -6.11
C ASP A 71 -22.70 14.37 -5.01
N LEU A 72 -22.85 13.79 -3.82
CA LEU A 72 -23.43 14.46 -2.64
C LEU A 72 -22.49 15.45 -1.95
N GLY A 73 -21.21 15.45 -2.34
CA GLY A 73 -20.22 16.43 -1.92
C GLY A 73 -18.91 15.79 -1.44
N SER A 74 -17.81 16.53 -1.64
CA SER A 74 -16.47 16.08 -1.24
C SER A 74 -16.38 15.76 0.26
N SER A 75 -17.07 16.53 1.12
CA SER A 75 -17.11 16.27 2.57
C SER A 75 -17.76 14.93 2.91
N VAL A 76 -18.79 14.51 2.17
CA VAL A 76 -19.47 13.22 2.36
C VAL A 76 -18.52 12.08 2.03
N TYR A 77 -17.95 12.08 0.82
CA TYR A 77 -17.01 11.02 0.43
C TYR A 77 -15.77 10.97 1.33
N GLN A 78 -15.12 12.11 1.58
CA GLN A 78 -13.87 12.15 2.34
C GLN A 78 -14.10 11.84 3.83
N GLY A 79 -15.15 12.42 4.42
CA GLY A 79 -15.44 12.33 5.85
C GLY A 79 -16.12 11.02 6.23
N ASP A 80 -17.19 10.66 5.52
CA ASP A 80 -18.07 9.56 5.91
C ASP A 80 -17.55 8.21 5.45
N PHE A 81 -16.84 8.15 4.32
CA PHE A 81 -16.32 6.90 3.77
C PHE A 81 -14.80 6.81 3.79
N LYS A 82 -14.10 7.75 3.14
CA LYS A 82 -12.66 7.60 2.86
C LYS A 82 -11.82 7.51 4.12
N ARG A 83 -12.09 8.36 5.13
CA ARG A 83 -11.34 8.33 6.40
C ARG A 83 -11.53 6.98 7.13
N PRO A 84 -12.75 6.52 7.46
CA PRO A 84 -12.94 5.19 8.05
C PRO A 84 -12.39 4.04 7.19
N PHE A 85 -12.51 4.16 5.87
CA PHE A 85 -11.96 3.17 4.93
C PHE A 85 -10.43 3.05 5.06
N LEU A 86 -9.71 4.17 5.13
CA LEU A 86 -8.24 4.16 5.30
C LEU A 86 -7.82 3.60 6.67
N GLU A 87 -8.60 3.84 7.72
CA GLU A 87 -8.35 3.28 9.06
C GLU A 87 -8.50 1.75 9.06
N VAL A 88 -9.60 1.22 8.51
CA VAL A 88 -9.82 -0.23 8.37
C VAL A 88 -8.78 -0.87 7.45
N LEU A 89 -8.38 -0.16 6.39
CA LEU A 89 -7.34 -0.60 5.48
C LEU A 89 -5.99 -0.76 6.18
N ALA A 90 -5.60 0.23 6.99
CA ALA A 90 -4.36 0.21 7.75
C ALA A 90 -4.36 -0.95 8.76
N GLU A 91 -5.45 -1.14 9.50
CA GLU A 91 -5.58 -2.27 10.43
C GLU A 91 -5.45 -3.62 9.72
N PHE A 92 -6.12 -3.77 8.57
CA PHE A 92 -6.05 -5.00 7.79
C PHE A 92 -4.61 -5.35 7.39
N TYR A 93 -3.89 -4.41 6.78
CA TYR A 93 -2.52 -4.66 6.33
C TYR A 93 -1.54 -4.79 7.49
N ARG A 94 -1.75 -4.07 8.60
CA ARG A 94 -0.96 -4.24 9.82
C ARG A 94 -1.09 -5.66 10.38
N GLY A 95 -2.31 -6.16 10.52
CA GLY A 95 -2.54 -7.52 11.01
C GLY A 95 -1.96 -8.57 10.06
N GLU A 96 -2.12 -8.36 8.76
CA GLU A 96 -1.61 -9.27 7.73
C GLU A 96 -0.07 -9.29 7.68
N SER A 97 0.57 -8.12 7.67
CA SER A 97 2.03 -8.02 7.64
C SER A 97 2.66 -8.62 8.89
N GLN A 98 2.09 -8.37 10.08
CA GLN A 98 2.53 -9.00 11.32
C GLN A 98 2.40 -10.53 11.28
N LYS A 99 1.33 -11.06 10.68
CA LYS A 99 1.17 -12.50 10.49
C LYS A 99 2.24 -13.06 9.55
N PHE A 100 2.48 -12.41 8.41
CA PHE A 100 3.50 -12.88 7.46
C PHE A 100 4.89 -12.82 8.06
N ILE A 101 5.25 -11.74 8.76
CA ILE A 101 6.54 -11.61 9.45
C ILE A 101 6.79 -12.75 10.47
N LYS A 102 5.73 -13.27 11.10
CA LYS A 102 5.87 -14.37 12.08
C LYS A 102 5.97 -15.75 11.44
N CYS A 103 5.43 -15.93 10.23
CA CYS A 103 5.18 -17.25 9.65
C CYS A 103 5.87 -17.48 8.30
N CYS A 104 6.60 -16.51 7.78
CA CYS A 104 7.24 -16.58 6.46
C CYS A 104 8.72 -16.22 6.59
N ASP A 105 9.52 -16.79 5.70
CA ASP A 105 10.85 -16.26 5.44
C ASP A 105 10.76 -14.92 4.68
N CYS A 106 11.88 -14.22 4.56
CA CYS A 106 11.89 -12.90 3.93
C CYS A 106 11.47 -12.96 2.45
N GLY A 107 11.91 -13.96 1.68
CA GLY A 107 11.56 -14.08 0.26
C GLY A 107 10.05 -14.25 0.04
N ASP A 108 9.43 -15.16 0.79
CA ASP A 108 7.99 -15.40 0.77
C ASP A 108 7.19 -14.19 1.25
N TYR A 109 7.71 -13.46 2.24
CA TYR A 109 7.12 -12.21 2.68
C TYR A 109 7.08 -11.19 1.53
N LEU A 110 8.22 -10.96 0.86
CA LEU A 110 8.33 -10.00 -0.22
C LEU A 110 7.39 -10.34 -1.38
N LYS A 111 7.29 -11.62 -1.76
CA LYS A 111 6.33 -12.09 -2.79
C LYS A 111 4.88 -11.77 -2.41
N LYS A 112 4.51 -11.98 -1.14
CA LYS A 112 3.16 -11.66 -0.66
C LYS A 112 2.92 -10.16 -0.61
N ALA A 113 3.91 -9.36 -0.22
CA ALA A 113 3.81 -7.90 -0.19
C ALA A 113 3.65 -7.31 -1.60
N GLU A 114 4.47 -7.77 -2.56
CA GLU A 114 4.36 -7.42 -3.99
C GLU A 114 2.97 -7.74 -4.54
N ARG A 115 2.45 -8.95 -4.30
CA ARG A 115 1.10 -9.32 -4.72
C ARG A 115 0.04 -8.36 -4.16
N ARG A 116 0.15 -7.97 -2.88
CA ARG A 116 -0.80 -7.03 -2.26
C ARG A 116 -0.75 -5.63 -2.84
N LEU A 117 0.43 -5.17 -3.27
CA LEU A 117 0.58 -3.89 -3.97
C LEU A 117 -0.05 -3.95 -5.36
N ASN A 118 0.20 -5.02 -6.12
CA ASN A 118 -0.40 -5.21 -7.46
C ASN A 118 -1.93 -5.31 -7.40
N GLU A 119 -2.47 -6.12 -6.48
CA GLU A 119 -3.92 -6.21 -6.25
C GLU A 119 -4.53 -4.85 -5.86
N LYS A 120 -3.75 -3.94 -5.26
CA LYS A 120 -4.23 -2.61 -4.89
C LYS A 120 -4.40 -1.73 -6.12
N MET A 121 -3.40 -1.71 -7.00
CA MET A 121 -3.43 -0.94 -8.25
C MET A 121 -4.66 -1.32 -9.10
N GLU A 122 -4.97 -2.61 -9.20
CA GLU A 122 -6.19 -3.07 -9.88
C GLU A 122 -7.48 -2.56 -9.20
N ARG A 123 -7.57 -2.57 -7.86
CA ARG A 123 -8.81 -2.19 -7.18
C ARG A 123 -9.11 -0.68 -7.23
N VAL A 124 -8.07 0.16 -7.18
CA VAL A 124 -8.25 1.62 -7.28
C VAL A 124 -8.94 1.98 -8.59
N THR A 125 -8.51 1.39 -9.70
CA THR A 125 -9.03 1.69 -11.03
C THR A 125 -10.49 1.26 -11.24
N HIS A 126 -11.02 0.32 -10.44
CA HIS A 126 -12.36 -0.23 -10.65
C HIS A 126 -13.50 0.50 -9.93
N TYR A 127 -13.32 0.91 -8.67
CA TYR A 127 -14.44 1.45 -7.89
C TYR A 127 -14.07 2.54 -6.88
N LEU A 128 -12.80 2.95 -6.79
CA LEU A 128 -12.36 4.04 -5.91
C LEU A 128 -12.00 5.27 -6.74
N ASP A 129 -12.04 6.43 -6.09
CA ASP A 129 -11.65 7.69 -6.71
C ASP A 129 -10.13 7.79 -6.90
N ALA A 130 -9.70 8.35 -8.03
CA ALA A 130 -8.29 8.48 -8.38
C ALA A 130 -7.51 9.35 -7.37
N GLN A 131 -8.15 10.39 -6.79
CA GLN A 131 -7.52 11.22 -5.75
C GLN A 131 -7.35 10.47 -4.42
N SER A 132 -7.88 9.25 -4.32
CA SER A 132 -7.70 8.38 -3.17
C SER A 132 -6.51 7.45 -3.35
N GLU A 133 -6.03 7.24 -4.58
CA GLU A 133 -4.93 6.33 -4.93
C GLU A 133 -3.68 6.56 -4.10
N THR A 134 -3.12 7.78 -4.10
CA THR A 134 -1.89 8.08 -3.37
C THR A 134 -2.00 7.74 -1.88
N LYS A 135 -3.10 8.14 -1.22
CA LYS A 135 -3.31 7.85 0.21
C LYS A 135 -3.46 6.36 0.47
N ILE A 136 -4.12 5.68 -0.45
CA ILE A 136 -4.31 4.24 -0.45
C ILE A 136 -2.98 3.50 -0.55
N THR A 137 -2.13 3.93 -1.48
CA THR A 137 -0.82 3.34 -1.76
C THR A 137 0.11 3.53 -0.58
N ASN A 138 0.20 4.75 -0.04
CA ASN A 138 0.98 5.07 1.15
C ASN A 138 0.61 4.18 2.35
N VAL A 139 -0.67 3.85 2.55
CA VAL A 139 -1.09 2.94 3.64
C VAL A 139 -0.53 1.52 3.42
N VAL A 140 -0.59 0.99 2.19
CA VAL A 140 -0.07 -0.36 1.92
C VAL A 140 1.45 -0.38 2.04
N GLU A 141 2.14 0.57 1.42
CA GLU A 141 3.60 0.71 1.51
C GLU A 141 4.06 0.81 2.96
N LYS A 142 3.40 1.64 3.75
CA LYS A 142 3.72 1.81 5.17
C LYS A 142 3.55 0.53 5.96
N GLU A 143 2.36 -0.08 5.89
CA GLU A 143 2.01 -1.22 6.74
C GLU A 143 2.64 -2.54 6.28
N MET A 144 2.96 -2.69 4.98
CA MET A 144 3.58 -3.88 4.41
C MET A 144 5.11 -3.77 4.30
N ILE A 145 5.68 -2.59 4.04
CA ILE A 145 7.12 -2.44 3.78
C ILE A 145 7.78 -1.56 4.85
N ALA A 146 7.38 -0.29 4.96
CA ALA A 146 8.13 0.70 5.74
C ALA A 146 8.27 0.30 7.22
N ASN A 147 7.19 -0.19 7.83
CA ASN A 147 7.16 -0.61 9.24
C ASN A 147 8.04 -1.84 9.52
N HIS A 148 8.35 -2.65 8.50
CA HIS A 148 9.08 -3.92 8.66
C HIS A 148 10.45 -3.94 7.99
N MET A 149 10.82 -2.87 7.29
CA MET A 149 12.03 -2.79 6.46
C MET A 149 13.31 -3.24 7.17
N VAL A 150 13.60 -2.69 8.35
CA VAL A 150 14.81 -3.06 9.12
C VAL A 150 14.77 -4.55 9.48
N ARG A 151 13.60 -5.05 9.87
CA ARG A 151 13.39 -6.45 10.24
C ARG A 151 13.54 -7.39 9.04
N LEU A 152 13.10 -6.98 7.84
CA LEU A 152 13.26 -7.76 6.61
C LEU A 152 14.73 -7.83 6.20
N ILE A 153 15.45 -6.70 6.25
CA ILE A 153 16.90 -6.66 5.98
C ILE A 153 17.64 -7.61 6.93
N GLN A 154 17.36 -7.52 8.23
CA GLN A 154 18.07 -8.22 9.30
C GLN A 154 17.46 -9.60 9.63
N MET A 155 16.51 -10.08 8.84
CA MET A 155 15.80 -11.32 9.15
C MET A 155 16.78 -12.51 9.19
N GLU A 156 16.80 -13.21 10.31
CA GLU A 156 17.72 -14.33 10.51
C GLU A 156 17.50 -15.41 9.44
N ASN A 157 18.59 -15.93 8.87
CA ASN A 157 18.62 -17.01 7.88
C ASN A 157 17.80 -16.79 6.59
N SER A 158 17.26 -15.59 6.36
CA SER A 158 16.47 -15.30 5.16
C SER A 158 16.53 -13.87 4.64
N GLY A 159 17.01 -12.91 5.44
CA GLY A 159 17.12 -11.50 5.10
C GLY A 159 18.21 -11.19 4.06
N LEU A 160 18.53 -9.90 3.90
CA LEU A 160 19.36 -9.38 2.80
C LEU A 160 20.69 -10.11 2.64
N VAL A 161 21.44 -10.28 3.74
CA VAL A 161 22.74 -10.96 3.73
C VAL A 161 22.60 -12.41 3.29
N ASN A 162 21.58 -13.11 3.79
CA ASN A 162 21.34 -14.49 3.40
C ASN A 162 20.97 -14.62 1.92
N MET A 163 20.16 -13.70 1.40
CA MET A 163 19.82 -13.66 -0.02
C MET A 163 21.06 -13.42 -0.89
N LEU A 164 21.94 -12.50 -0.46
CA LEU A 164 23.22 -12.24 -1.12
C LEU A 164 24.09 -13.48 -1.11
N LEU A 165 24.35 -14.09 0.05
CA LEU A 165 25.22 -15.26 0.18
C LEU A 165 24.75 -16.44 -0.68
N ASN A 166 23.44 -16.68 -0.73
CA ASN A 166 22.85 -17.80 -1.46
C ASN A 166 22.42 -17.47 -2.90
N ASN A 167 22.84 -16.33 -3.47
CA ASN A 167 22.51 -15.91 -4.84
C ASN A 167 21.01 -15.93 -5.15
N LYS A 168 20.17 -15.49 -4.20
CA LYS A 168 18.71 -15.38 -4.41
C LYS A 168 18.36 -14.11 -5.19
N CYS A 169 18.84 -14.00 -6.42
CA CYS A 169 18.75 -12.78 -7.25
C CYS A 169 17.31 -12.30 -7.45
N GLU A 170 16.35 -13.21 -7.67
CA GLU A 170 14.94 -12.83 -7.82
C GLU A 170 14.35 -12.17 -6.55
N ASP A 171 14.69 -12.70 -5.37
CA ASP A 171 14.22 -12.15 -4.10
C ASP A 171 14.93 -10.82 -3.77
N LEU A 172 16.21 -10.68 -4.15
CA LEU A 172 16.96 -9.42 -4.05
C LEU A 172 16.38 -8.34 -4.96
N GLY A 173 16.11 -8.67 -6.22
CA GLY A 173 15.47 -7.75 -7.17
C GLY A 173 14.10 -7.30 -6.65
N ARG A 174 13.31 -8.23 -6.09
CA ARG A 174 12.03 -7.89 -5.45
C ARG A 174 12.21 -7.01 -4.22
N MET A 175 13.20 -7.29 -3.36
CA MET A 175 13.50 -6.43 -2.21
C MET A 175 13.85 -5.02 -2.67
N TYR A 176 14.71 -4.90 -3.69
CA TYR A 176 15.12 -3.62 -4.26
C TYR A 176 13.92 -2.83 -4.81
N VAL A 177 13.10 -3.44 -5.66
CA VAL A 177 11.90 -2.79 -6.22
C VAL A 177 10.95 -2.35 -5.11
N LEU A 178 10.65 -3.22 -4.13
CA LEU A 178 9.73 -2.87 -3.05
C LEU A 178 10.28 -1.76 -2.14
N PHE A 179 11.60 -1.64 -2.01
CA PHE A 179 12.22 -0.63 -1.16
C PHE A 179 12.31 0.74 -1.82
N ASP A 180 12.17 0.81 -3.15
CA ASP A 180 12.04 2.08 -3.88
C ASP A 180 10.78 2.86 -3.47
N TRP A 181 9.76 2.15 -2.98
CA TRP A 181 8.46 2.71 -2.63
C TRP A 181 8.43 3.30 -1.22
N VAL A 182 9.52 3.18 -0.46
CA VAL A 182 9.62 3.68 0.90
C VAL A 182 10.82 4.59 1.08
N GLN A 183 10.63 5.62 1.89
CA GLN A 183 11.71 6.57 2.19
C GLN A 183 12.93 5.84 2.79
N ASP A 184 14.10 6.14 2.23
CA ASP A 184 15.41 5.61 2.61
C ASP A 184 15.57 4.09 2.44
N GLY A 185 14.73 3.43 1.63
CA GLY A 185 14.78 1.99 1.40
C GLY A 185 16.15 1.51 0.90
N HIS A 186 16.58 2.03 -0.25
CA HIS A 186 17.88 1.72 -0.85
C HIS A 186 19.05 2.11 0.07
N LEU A 187 18.96 3.24 0.75
CA LEU A 187 20.00 3.70 1.67
C LEU A 187 20.20 2.72 2.84
N LYS A 188 19.12 2.15 3.36
CA LYS A 188 19.16 1.14 4.42
C LYS A 188 19.75 -0.18 3.92
N MET A 189 19.39 -0.62 2.72
CA MET A 189 20.02 -1.80 2.11
C MET A 189 21.53 -1.61 1.95
N THR A 190 21.96 -0.52 1.30
CA THR A 190 23.38 -0.23 1.06
C THR A 190 24.16 -0.08 2.36
N SER A 191 23.58 0.55 3.38
CA SER A 191 24.25 0.70 4.67
C SER A 191 24.44 -0.65 5.36
N HIS A 192 23.44 -1.54 5.31
CA HIS A 192 23.55 -2.87 5.89
C HIS A 192 24.58 -3.76 5.18
N ILE A 193 24.64 -3.68 3.84
CA ILE A 193 25.67 -4.38 3.05
C ILE A 193 27.05 -3.89 3.50
N ARG A 194 27.28 -2.58 3.51
CA ARG A 194 28.56 -1.98 3.92
C ARG A 194 28.98 -2.39 5.33
N GLU A 195 28.05 -2.40 6.29
CA GLU A 195 28.32 -2.82 7.66
C GLU A 195 28.68 -4.31 7.74
N THR A 196 27.98 -5.16 7.00
CA THR A 196 28.23 -6.61 6.97
C THR A 196 29.55 -6.93 6.30
N SER A 197 29.83 -6.32 5.15
CA SER A 197 31.11 -6.43 4.45
C SER A 197 32.27 -6.00 5.36
N LYS A 198 32.17 -4.86 6.05
CA LYS A 198 33.19 -4.44 7.01
C LYS A 198 33.46 -5.50 8.09
N LYS A 199 32.42 -6.11 8.65
CA LYS A 199 32.58 -7.18 9.65
C LYS A 199 33.29 -8.41 9.06
N LEU A 200 32.91 -8.82 7.86
CA LEU A 200 33.52 -9.95 7.15
C LEU A 200 35.01 -9.74 6.84
N PHE A 201 35.41 -8.50 6.53
CA PHE A 201 36.80 -8.16 6.16
C PHE A 201 37.70 -7.76 7.35
N THR A 202 37.13 -7.53 8.53
CA THR A 202 37.91 -7.20 9.75
C THR A 202 38.13 -8.42 10.64
N ASP A 203 37.68 -9.61 10.20
CA ASP A 203 37.77 -10.84 10.98
C ASP A 203 39.22 -11.38 10.98
N PRO A 204 39.92 -11.44 12.13
CA PRO A 204 41.35 -11.78 12.19
C PRO A 204 41.71 -13.15 11.60
N GLU A 205 40.81 -14.12 11.71
CA GLU A 205 41.00 -15.49 11.19
C GLU A 205 41.01 -15.55 9.66
N ARG A 206 40.42 -14.56 8.97
CA ARG A 206 40.31 -14.52 7.50
C ARG A 206 41.45 -13.75 6.82
N LEU A 207 42.35 -13.16 7.61
CA LEU A 207 43.49 -12.38 7.14
C LEU A 207 44.80 -13.20 7.06
N GLU A 208 44.75 -14.51 7.37
CA GLU A 208 45.96 -15.36 7.41
C GLU A 208 46.57 -15.61 6.02
N ASP A 209 45.76 -15.66 4.94
CA ASP A 209 46.24 -15.83 3.56
C ASP A 209 45.85 -14.61 2.67
N PRO A 210 46.80 -13.73 2.35
CA PRO A 210 46.57 -12.57 1.49
C PRO A 210 46.10 -12.90 0.07
N ILE A 211 46.52 -14.04 -0.49
CA ILE A 211 46.16 -14.44 -1.87
C ILE A 211 44.71 -14.93 -1.88
N GLU A 212 44.35 -15.80 -0.93
CA GLU A 212 42.97 -16.27 -0.77
C GLU A 212 42.01 -15.12 -0.42
N PHE A 213 42.47 -14.14 0.35
CA PHE A 213 41.70 -12.92 0.64
C PHE A 213 41.42 -12.09 -0.62
N VAL A 214 42.45 -11.84 -1.45
CA VAL A 214 42.29 -11.08 -2.70
C VAL A 214 41.41 -11.82 -3.69
N GLN A 215 41.54 -13.14 -3.82
CA GLN A 215 40.68 -13.94 -4.70
C GLN A 215 39.21 -13.87 -4.26
N ARG A 216 38.93 -14.00 -2.97
CA ARG A 216 37.58 -13.84 -2.41
C ARG A 216 36.97 -12.47 -2.69
N LEU A 217 37.77 -11.41 -2.68
CA LEU A 217 37.32 -10.05 -3.02
C LEU A 217 36.93 -9.93 -4.50
N PHE A 218 37.70 -10.53 -5.41
CA PHE A 218 37.34 -10.57 -6.83
C PHE A 218 36.07 -11.36 -7.06
N ASP A 219 35.96 -12.55 -6.45
CA ASP A 219 34.77 -13.40 -6.57
C ASP A 219 33.51 -12.70 -6.01
N GLU A 220 33.62 -11.99 -4.87
CA GLU A 220 32.52 -11.17 -4.36
C GLU A 220 32.17 -10.03 -5.30
N LYS A 221 33.16 -9.31 -5.83
CA LYS A 221 32.92 -8.21 -6.77
C LYS A 221 32.19 -8.70 -8.01
N ASP A 222 32.69 -9.75 -8.66
CA ASP A 222 32.09 -10.30 -9.88
C ASP A 222 30.65 -10.78 -9.63
N LYS A 223 30.41 -11.34 -8.43
CA LYS A 223 29.07 -11.70 -7.97
C LYS A 223 28.14 -10.49 -7.82
N TYR A 224 28.58 -9.41 -7.17
CA TYR A 224 27.75 -8.20 -7.05
C TYR A 224 27.50 -7.54 -8.41
N ASP A 225 28.50 -7.51 -9.28
CA ASP A 225 28.38 -6.98 -10.64
C ASP A 225 27.36 -7.80 -11.46
N SER A 226 27.33 -9.13 -11.29
CA SER A 226 26.29 -9.99 -11.88
C SER A 226 24.89 -9.70 -11.33
N ILE A 227 24.74 -9.48 -10.02
CA ILE A 227 23.44 -9.15 -9.40
C ILE A 227 22.90 -7.80 -9.89
N ILE A 228 23.78 -6.83 -10.13
CA ILE A 228 23.38 -5.49 -10.62
C ILE A 228 22.98 -5.52 -12.11
N THR A 229 23.57 -6.43 -12.89
CA THR A 229 23.35 -6.52 -14.35
C THR A 229 22.23 -7.49 -14.75
N SER A 230 21.70 -8.26 -13.81
CA SER A 230 20.60 -9.24 -14.01
C SER A 230 19.24 -8.62 -13.71
#